data_AF-A0A1S6HEG8-F1
#
_entry.id   AF-A0A1S6HEG8-F1
#
_cell.length_a   1.000
_cell.length_b   1.000
_cell.length_c   1.000
_cell.angle_alpha   90.00
_cell.angle_beta   90.00
_cell.angle_gamma   90.00
#
_symmetry.space_group_name_H-M   'P 1'
#
loop_
_entity.id
_entity.type
_entity.pdbx_description
1 polymer ?
#
loop_
_entity_poly.entity_id
_entity_poly.type
_entity_poly.pdbx_seq_one_letter_code
_entity_poly.pdbx_strand_id
1 'polypeptide(L)'
;MKLWALFAMLLMIGVTIPLALADTRANLDTTVSAEDQARFDQILEPVMKIYNFIKYVASAVAVIFLLYAGISFMVSGDDPRKRDQAKSIATYVIIGLLIIWAAPMVVQLLI
;
A
#
# COMPACT_ATOMS: atom_id res chain seq x y z
N MET A 1 51.88 -0.35 -21.28
CA MET A 1 51.49 0.86 -20.52
C MET A 1 51.74 0.57 -19.04
N LYS A 2 52.55 1.39 -18.36
CA LYS A 2 53.03 1.09 -16.99
C LYS A 2 51.83 0.98 -16.03
N LEU A 3 51.67 -0.16 -15.36
CA LEU A 3 50.56 -0.47 -14.44
C LEU A 3 50.34 0.62 -13.37
N TRP A 4 51.43 1.28 -12.97
CA TRP A 4 51.41 2.44 -12.08
C TRP A 4 50.64 3.66 -12.61
N ALA A 5 50.64 3.89 -13.93
CA ALA A 5 49.89 4.99 -14.54
C ALA A 5 48.38 4.74 -14.54
N LEU A 6 47.94 3.47 -14.65
CA LEU A 6 46.53 3.10 -14.52
C LEU A 6 46.03 3.29 -13.08
N PHE A 7 46.87 2.97 -12.08
CA PHE A 7 46.52 3.19 -10.67
C PHE A 7 46.41 4.68 -10.33
N ALA A 8 47.33 5.51 -10.85
CA ALA A 8 47.28 6.96 -10.68
C ALA A 8 46.06 7.59 -11.39
N MET A 9 45.70 7.09 -12.57
CA MET A 9 44.53 7.57 -13.33
C MET A 9 43.21 7.17 -12.65
N LEU A 10 43.11 5.97 -12.09
CA LEU A 10 41.96 5.52 -11.30
C LEU A 10 41.77 6.40 -10.05
N LEU A 11 42.87 6.77 -9.38
CA LEU A 11 42.85 7.58 -8.18
C LEU A 11 42.45 9.04 -8.48
N MET A 12 42.91 9.58 -9.61
CA MET A 12 42.50 10.91 -10.08
C MET A 12 41.01 10.95 -10.45
N ILE A 13 40.50 9.93 -11.15
CA ILE A 13 39.07 9.80 -11.48
C ILE A 13 38.23 9.64 -10.20
N GLY A 14 38.72 8.88 -9.22
CA GLY A 14 38.06 8.69 -7.92
C GLY A 14 37.94 9.96 -7.07
N VAL A 15 38.80 10.96 -7.30
CA VAL A 15 38.76 12.27 -6.59
C VAL A 15 37.97 13.31 -7.38
N THR A 16 38.01 13.29 -8.71
CA THR A 16 37.25 14.25 -9.54
C THR A 16 35.76 13.92 -9.65
N ILE A 17 35.36 12.64 -9.60
CA ILE A 17 33.94 12.25 -9.63
C ILE A 17 33.16 12.81 -8.43
N PRO A 18 33.62 12.70 -7.16
CA PRO A 18 32.94 13.31 -6.02
C PRO A 18 32.81 14.83 -6.13
N LEU A 19 33.80 15.51 -6.74
CA LEU A 19 33.82 16.96 -6.94
C LEU A 19 32.90 17.41 -8.09
N ALA A 20 32.85 16.69 -9.21
CA ALA A 20 31.91 16.97 -10.31
C ALA A 20 30.46 16.62 -9.93
N LEU A 21 30.28 15.61 -9.09
CA LEU A 21 28.97 15.31 -8.50
C LEU A 21 28.64 16.27 -7.35
N ALA A 22 29.58 17.03 -6.77
CA ALA A 22 29.28 17.99 -5.71
C ALA A 22 28.41 19.15 -6.19
N ASP A 23 28.58 19.60 -7.44
CA ASP A 23 27.71 20.60 -8.05
C ASP A 23 26.37 20.00 -8.52
N THR A 24 26.35 18.69 -8.81
CA THR A 24 25.13 17.93 -9.16
C THR A 24 24.30 17.55 -7.91
N ARG A 25 24.89 17.63 -6.70
CA ARG A 25 24.20 17.42 -5.41
C ARG A 25 23.21 18.52 -5.05
N ALA A 26 23.16 19.61 -5.81
CA ALA A 26 22.19 20.68 -5.56
C ALA A 26 20.76 20.34 -6.02
N ASN A 27 20.54 19.23 -6.74
CA ASN A 27 19.19 18.90 -7.23
C ASN A 27 18.93 17.40 -7.37
N LEU A 28 19.33 16.64 -6.35
CA LEU A 28 18.70 15.36 -6.03
C LEU A 28 18.35 15.44 -4.55
N ASP A 29 17.34 16.26 -4.27
CA ASP A 29 16.68 16.28 -2.97
C ASP A 29 16.00 14.92 -2.79
N THR A 30 16.74 13.97 -2.22
CA THR A 30 16.22 12.65 -1.85
C THR A 30 15.37 12.71 -0.57
N THR A 31 15.03 13.91 -0.11
CA THR A 31 13.98 14.12 0.87
C THR A 31 12.81 14.78 0.16
N VAL A 32 11.62 14.19 0.25
CA VAL A 32 10.39 14.84 -0.21
C VAL A 32 10.33 16.19 0.51
N SER A 33 10.54 17.29 -0.23
CA SER A 33 10.47 18.64 0.35
C SER A 33 9.13 18.79 1.07
N ALA A 34 9.09 19.51 2.19
CA ALA A 34 7.85 19.71 2.96
C ALA A 34 6.70 20.26 2.10
N GLU A 35 7.04 20.97 1.00
CA GLU A 35 6.12 21.46 -0.01
C GLU A 35 5.49 20.32 -0.85
N ASP A 36 6.24 19.27 -1.16
CA ASP A 36 5.77 18.11 -1.91
C ASP A 36 4.88 17.20 -1.03
N GLN A 37 5.23 16.99 0.24
CA GLN A 37 4.35 16.27 1.19
C GLN A 37 2.99 16.95 1.32
N ALA A 38 2.98 18.28 1.47
CA ALA A 38 1.73 19.05 1.56
C ALA A 38 0.88 18.95 0.29
N ARG A 39 1.50 18.81 -0.89
CA ARG A 39 0.80 18.57 -2.16
C ARG A 39 0.22 17.16 -2.24
N PHE A 40 0.94 16.15 -1.78
CA PHE A 40 0.42 14.79 -1.71
C PHE A 40 -0.78 14.71 -0.75
N ASP A 41 -0.71 15.33 0.42
CA ASP A 41 -1.80 15.37 1.39
C ASP A 41 -3.07 16.02 0.82
N GLN A 42 -2.93 17.12 0.08
CA GLN A 42 -4.06 17.79 -0.60
C GLN A 42 -4.76 16.90 -1.64
N ILE A 43 -4.01 16.03 -2.32
CA ILE A 43 -4.56 15.08 -3.29
C ILE A 43 -5.20 13.87 -2.58
N LEU A 44 -4.62 13.43 -1.46
CA LEU A 44 -5.09 12.27 -0.71
C LEU A 44 -6.32 12.58 0.15
N GLU A 45 -6.48 13.80 0.66
CA GLU A 45 -7.59 14.15 1.56
C GLU A 45 -8.98 13.79 0.99
N PRO A 46 -9.35 14.19 -0.25
CA PRO A 46 -10.64 13.81 -0.84
C PRO A 46 -10.78 12.30 -1.02
N VAL A 47 -9.69 11.61 -1.41
CA VAL A 47 -9.66 10.17 -1.62
C VAL A 47 -9.90 9.45 -0.29
N MET A 48 -9.23 9.87 0.78
CA MET A 48 -9.38 9.30 2.12
C MET A 48 -10.78 9.53 2.69
N LYS A 49 -11.42 10.65 2.36
CA LYS A 49 -12.82 10.91 2.74
C LYS A 49 -13.78 9.93 2.06
N ILE A 50 -13.63 9.71 0.75
CA ILE A 50 -14.44 8.74 -0.01
C ILE A 50 -14.16 7.32 0.49
N TYR A 51 -12.90 6.96 0.69
CA TYR A 51 -12.50 5.67 1.24
C TYR A 51 -13.13 5.42 2.60
N ASN A 52 -13.07 6.38 3.53
CA ASN A 52 -13.66 6.23 4.86
C ASN A 52 -15.18 6.07 4.79
N PHE A 53 -15.86 6.81 3.92
CA PHE A 53 -17.29 6.64 3.68
C PHE A 53 -17.61 5.22 3.20
N ILE A 54 -16.90 4.73 2.17
CA ILE A 54 -17.07 3.37 1.64
C ILE A 54 -16.74 2.33 2.71
N LYS A 55 -15.68 2.51 3.49
CA LYS A 55 -15.28 1.61 4.58
C LYS A 55 -16.40 1.40 5.58
N TYR A 56 -17.03 2.47 6.06
CA TYR A 56 -18.10 2.35 7.05
C TYR A 56 -19.37 1.74 6.45
N VAL A 57 -19.76 2.15 5.23
CA VAL A 57 -20.92 1.58 4.54
C VAL A 57 -20.71 0.08 4.26
N ALA A 58 -19.55 -0.29 3.72
CA ALA A 58 -19.20 -1.68 3.43
C ALA A 58 -19.12 -2.52 4.72
N SER A 59 -18.62 -1.96 5.82
CA SER A 59 -18.60 -2.64 7.13
C SER A 59 -20.02 -2.90 7.65
N ALA A 60 -20.94 -1.94 7.51
CA ALA A 60 -22.34 -2.15 7.89
C ALA A 60 -23.01 -3.22 7.01
N VAL A 61 -22.78 -3.19 5.70
CA VAL A 61 -23.28 -4.20 4.77
C VAL A 61 -22.69 -5.59 5.09
N ALA A 62 -21.41 -5.67 5.43
CA ALA A 62 -20.75 -6.91 5.81
C ALA A 62 -21.44 -7.58 7.01
N VAL A 63 -21.86 -6.81 8.02
CA VAL A 63 -22.62 -7.35 9.16
C VAL A 63 -23.93 -8.00 8.69
N ILE A 64 -24.66 -7.37 7.78
CA ILE A 64 -25.91 -7.93 7.23
C ILE A 64 -25.65 -9.24 6.49
N PHE A 65 -24.60 -9.30 5.67
CA PHE A 65 -24.25 -10.52 4.94
C PHE A 65 -23.72 -11.63 5.85
N LEU A 66 -23.03 -11.29 6.94
CA LEU A 66 -22.63 -12.27 7.96
C LEU A 66 -23.84 -12.85 8.69
N LEU A 67 -24.83 -12.02 9.03
CA LEU A 67 -26.09 -12.51 9.58
C LEU A 67 -26.81 -13.42 8.59
N TYR A 68 -26.88 -13.04 7.32
CA TYR A 68 -27.45 -13.86 6.26
C TYR A 68 -26.72 -15.21 6.14
N ALA A 69 -25.38 -15.20 6.14
CA ALA A 69 -24.58 -16.41 6.11
C ALA A 69 -24.83 -17.30 7.34
N GLY A 70 -24.91 -16.71 8.54
CA GLY A 70 -25.22 -17.43 9.77
C GLY A 70 -26.61 -18.08 9.75
N ILE A 71 -27.63 -17.34 9.35
CA ILE A 71 -29.01 -17.86 9.21
C ILE A 71 -29.05 -18.95 8.15
N SER A 72 -28.44 -18.72 6.98
CA SER A 72 -28.37 -19.70 5.90
C SER A 72 -27.70 -21.00 6.36
N PHE A 73 -26.62 -20.89 7.14
CA PHE A 73 -25.93 -22.05 7.71
C PHE A 73 -26.82 -22.85 8.69
N MET A 74 -27.58 -22.17 9.56
CA MET A 74 -28.49 -22.82 10.50
C MET A 74 -29.65 -23.54 9.80
N VAL A 75 -30.24 -22.91 8.78
CA VAL A 75 -31.41 -23.46 8.06
C VAL A 75 -31.01 -24.54 7.04
N SER A 76 -29.72 -24.70 6.75
CA SER A 76 -29.23 -25.67 5.74
C SER A 76 -29.55 -27.14 6.07
N GLY A 77 -29.82 -27.49 7.34
CA GLY A 77 -30.17 -28.87 7.72
C GLY A 77 -29.08 -29.88 7.33
N ASP A 78 -29.45 -30.97 6.67
CA ASP A 78 -28.51 -32.02 6.25
C ASP A 78 -27.98 -31.84 4.82
N ASP A 79 -28.25 -30.70 4.17
CA ASP A 79 -27.76 -30.41 2.82
C ASP A 79 -26.34 -29.82 2.89
N PRO A 80 -25.29 -30.61 2.55
CA PRO A 80 -23.91 -30.14 2.64
C PRO A 80 -23.61 -28.99 1.68
N ARG A 81 -24.28 -28.95 0.52
CA ARG A 81 -24.03 -27.89 -0.48
C ARG A 81 -24.45 -26.53 0.05
N LYS A 82 -25.61 -26.46 0.72
CA LYS A 82 -26.10 -25.22 1.33
C LYS A 82 -25.20 -24.76 2.48
N ARG A 83 -24.69 -25.70 3.29
CA ARG A 83 -23.74 -25.39 4.36
C ARG A 83 -22.44 -24.80 3.83
N ASP A 84 -21.89 -25.38 2.77
CA ASP A 84 -20.65 -24.91 2.17
C ASP A 84 -20.83 -23.56 1.46
N GLN A 85 -21.99 -23.33 0.86
CA GLN A 85 -22.35 -22.02 0.32
C GLN A 85 -22.39 -20.94 1.42
N ALA A 86 -23.06 -21.21 2.55
CA ALA A 86 -23.13 -20.28 3.66
C ALA A 86 -21.74 -19.94 4.24
N LYS A 87 -20.87 -20.94 4.40
CA LYS A 87 -19.47 -20.73 4.82
C LYS A 87 -18.69 -19.88 3.80
N SER A 88 -18.89 -20.13 2.51
CA SER A 88 -18.22 -19.38 1.44
C SER A 88 -18.62 -17.90 1.48
N ILE A 89 -19.92 -17.61 1.67
CA ILE A 89 -20.41 -16.24 1.83
C ILE A 89 -19.73 -15.57 3.03
N ALA A 90 -19.73 -16.21 4.19
CA ALA A 90 -19.07 -15.66 5.38
C ALA A 90 -17.57 -15.40 5.13
N THR A 91 -16.89 -16.34 4.47
CA THR A 91 -15.46 -16.24 4.15
C THR A 91 -15.17 -15.06 3.24
N TYR A 92 -15.94 -14.88 2.16
CA TYR A 92 -15.76 -13.74 1.25
C TYR A 92 -16.03 -12.39 1.92
N VAL A 93 -17.04 -12.33 2.80
CA VAL A 93 -17.33 -11.11 3.56
C VAL A 93 -16.17 -10.75 4.50
N ILE A 94 -15.62 -11.75 5.22
CA ILE A 94 -14.48 -11.55 6.12
C ILE A 94 -13.25 -11.08 5.33
N ILE A 95 -12.92 -11.74 4.21
CA ILE A 95 -11.79 -11.36 3.36
C ILE A 95 -11.96 -9.94 2.83
N GLY A 96 -13.15 -9.58 2.34
CA GLY A 96 -13.44 -8.22 1.87
C GLY A 96 -13.26 -7.18 2.98
N LEU A 97 -13.72 -7.48 4.19
CA LEU A 97 -13.56 -6.59 5.34
C LEU A 97 -12.07 -6.43 5.71
N LEU A 98 -11.31 -7.53 5.74
CA LEU A 98 -9.86 -7.48 5.99
C LEU A 98 -9.13 -6.59 4.97
N ILE A 99 -9.45 -6.73 3.68
CA ILE A 99 -8.84 -5.92 2.61
C ILE A 99 -9.15 -4.42 2.82
N ILE A 100 -10.41 -4.08 3.07
CA ILE A 100 -10.82 -2.68 3.27
C ILE A 100 -10.07 -2.07 4.45
N TRP A 101 -9.95 -2.81 5.56
CA TRP A 101 -9.28 -2.32 6.77
C TRP A 101 -7.75 -2.30 6.66
N ALA A 102 -7.16 -3.15 5.82
CA ALA A 102 -5.73 -3.16 5.54
C ALA A 102 -5.29 -2.07 4.54
N ALA A 103 -6.21 -1.55 3.71
CA ALA A 103 -5.91 -0.52 2.71
C ALA A 103 -5.07 0.69 3.20
N PRO A 104 -5.35 1.34 4.35
CA PRO A 104 -4.57 2.48 4.83
C PRO A 104 -3.14 2.10 5.18
N MET A 105 -2.87 0.85 5.57
CA MET A 105 -1.51 0.38 5.83
C MET A 105 -0.67 0.37 4.54
N VAL A 106 -1.29 0.00 3.42
CA VAL A 106 -0.63 0.03 2.11
C VAL A 106 -0.36 1.46 1.65
N VAL A 107 -1.32 2.37 1.86
CA VAL A 107 -1.15 3.80 1.53
C VAL A 107 0.01 4.39 2.34
N GLN A 108 0.07 4.11 3.65
CA GLN A 108 1.14 4.57 4.53
C GLN A 108 2.53 4.00 4.18
N LEU A 109 2.60 2.87 3.48
CA LEU A 109 3.86 2.29 3.04
C LEU A 109 4.43 2.97 1.78
N LEU A 110 3.58 3.63 0.99
CA LEU A 110 3.95 4.26 -0.27
C LEU A 110 4.35 5.73 -0.14
N ILE A 111 3.97 6.38 0.96
CA ILE A 111 4.40 7.73 1.36
C ILE A 111 5.66 7.67 2.21
#